data_AF-A0A2B7GQU7-F1
#
_entry.id   AF-A0A2B7GQU7-F1
#
_cell.length_a   1.000
_cell.length_b   1.000
_cell.length_c   1.000
_cell.angle_alpha   90.00
_cell.angle_beta   90.00
_cell.angle_gamma   90.00
#
_symmetry.space_group_name_H-M   'P 1'
#
loop_
_entity.id
_entity.type
_entity.pdbx_description
1 polymer ?
#
loop_
_entity_poly.entity_id
_entity_poly.type
_entity_poly.pdbx_seq_one_letter_code
_entity_poly.pdbx_strand_id
1 'polypeptide(L)'
;MVSERRERAQVILIGAIALAFIILGIVVVFNGVLYTETLSSGGTSQTASNADVIELEIEQGVGCLLERVENESAQNGTDLQNQTRENISAFSSSYQNTTVRSTTTSVNLTAIEVHTSDTNKSHIENASLTIEYYSNSLSYKQNRTIVTGCP
;
A
#
# COMPACT_ATOMS: atom_id res chain seq x y z
N MET A 1 12.88 -51.45 -53.51
CA MET A 1 13.56 -50.30 -52.84
C MET A 1 12.58 -49.14 -52.55
N VAL A 2 11.33 -49.43 -52.14
CA VAL A 2 10.28 -48.43 -51.80
C VAL A 2 9.85 -48.51 -50.32
N SER A 3 10.15 -49.60 -49.60
CA SER A 3 9.79 -49.78 -48.17
C SER A 3 10.61 -48.87 -47.24
N GLU A 4 11.93 -48.82 -47.41
CA GLU A 4 12.81 -48.00 -46.55
C GLU A 4 12.48 -46.51 -46.56
N ARG A 5 12.01 -45.98 -47.70
CA ARG A 5 11.68 -44.55 -47.84
C ARG A 5 10.37 -44.22 -47.09
N ARG A 6 9.43 -45.16 -47.02
CA ARG A 6 8.16 -45.01 -46.29
C ARG A 6 8.38 -45.11 -44.77
N GLU A 7 9.26 -46.01 -44.33
CA GLU A 7 9.63 -46.15 -42.93
C GLU A 7 10.33 -44.88 -42.40
N ARG A 8 11.27 -44.30 -43.16
CA ARG A 8 11.91 -43.03 -42.78
C ARG A 8 10.94 -41.85 -42.78
N ALA A 9 10.00 -41.80 -43.72
CA ALA A 9 8.96 -40.76 -43.76
C ALA A 9 8.02 -40.85 -42.55
N GLN A 10 7.70 -42.06 -42.09
CA GLN A 10 6.86 -42.28 -40.92
C GLN A 10 7.58 -41.88 -39.61
N VAL A 11 8.88 -42.16 -39.50
CA VAL A 11 9.68 -41.72 -38.34
C VAL A 11 9.77 -40.19 -38.27
N ILE A 12 9.94 -39.53 -39.41
CA ILE A 12 9.94 -38.05 -39.49
C ILE A 12 8.56 -37.49 -39.08
N LEU A 13 7.47 -38.12 -39.52
CA LEU A 13 6.12 -37.71 -39.16
C LEU A 13 5.87 -37.81 -37.65
N ILE A 14 6.25 -38.94 -37.04
CA ILE A 14 6.11 -39.14 -35.59
C ILE A 14 6.99 -38.16 -34.82
N GLY A 15 8.21 -37.93 -35.27
CA GLY A 15 9.13 -36.95 -34.68
C GLY A 15 8.58 -35.53 -34.73
N ALA A 16 8.00 -35.11 -35.86
CA ALA A 16 7.39 -33.79 -36.01
C ALA A 16 6.17 -33.59 -35.09
N ILE A 17 5.33 -34.61 -34.94
CA ILE A 17 4.18 -34.57 -34.03
C ILE A 17 4.64 -34.45 -32.57
N ALA A 18 5.64 -35.25 -32.17
CA ALA A 18 6.20 -35.16 -30.82
C ALA A 18 6.79 -33.77 -30.53
N LEU A 19 7.54 -33.21 -31.50
CA LEU A 19 8.12 -31.86 -31.38
C LEU A 19 7.03 -30.78 -31.26
N ALA A 20 5.95 -30.89 -32.03
CA ALA A 20 4.82 -29.97 -31.95
C ALA A 20 4.17 -29.96 -30.55
N PHE A 21 3.96 -31.13 -29.94
CA PHE A 21 3.41 -31.21 -28.58
C PHE A 21 4.37 -30.65 -27.53
N ILE A 22 5.69 -30.82 -27.69
CA ILE A 22 6.69 -30.21 -26.81
C ILE A 22 6.61 -28.68 -26.91
N ILE A 23 6.57 -28.12 -28.12
CA ILE A 23 6.45 -26.66 -28.31
C ILE A 23 5.13 -26.15 -27.72
N LEU A 24 4.01 -26.82 -27.97
CA LEU A 24 2.71 -26.43 -27.40
C LEU A 24 2.74 -26.48 -25.87
N GLY A 25 3.33 -27.52 -25.27
CA GLY A 25 3.50 -27.63 -23.82
C GLY A 25 4.35 -26.49 -23.25
N ILE A 26 5.47 -26.18 -23.90
CA ILE A 26 6.33 -25.04 -23.54
C ILE A 26 5.55 -23.73 -23.64
N VAL A 27 4.82 -23.48 -24.74
CA VAL A 27 4.03 -22.26 -24.94
C VAL A 27 2.91 -22.15 -23.89
N VAL A 28 2.26 -23.25 -23.51
CA VAL A 28 1.23 -23.26 -22.46
C VAL A 28 1.85 -23.02 -21.08
N VAL A 29 3.03 -23.56 -20.80
CA VAL A 29 3.76 -23.29 -19.55
C VAL A 29 4.24 -21.85 -19.52
N PHE A 30 4.85 -21.31 -20.58
CA PHE A 30 5.29 -19.92 -20.63
C PHE A 30 4.12 -18.95 -20.60
N ASN A 31 3.03 -19.20 -21.33
CA ASN A 31 1.83 -18.38 -21.20
C ASN A 31 1.22 -18.56 -19.81
N GLY A 32 1.14 -19.76 -19.25
CA GLY A 32 0.63 -20.01 -17.91
C GLY A 32 1.45 -19.34 -16.80
N VAL A 33 2.78 -19.36 -16.94
CA VAL A 33 3.76 -18.67 -16.08
C VAL A 33 3.67 -17.16 -16.27
N LEU A 34 3.61 -16.65 -17.50
CA LEU A 34 3.39 -15.22 -17.77
C LEU A 34 2.03 -14.75 -17.24
N TYR A 35 0.98 -15.56 -17.36
CA TYR A 35 -0.34 -15.28 -16.79
C TYR A 35 -0.31 -15.33 -15.24
N THR A 36 0.58 -16.13 -14.63
CA THR A 36 0.81 -16.11 -13.17
C THR A 36 1.77 -15.01 -12.72
N GLU A 37 2.67 -14.52 -13.56
CA GLU A 37 3.46 -13.29 -13.30
C GLU A 37 2.58 -12.04 -13.44
N THR A 38 1.59 -12.02 -14.34
CA THR A 38 0.59 -10.93 -14.38
C THR A 38 -0.40 -10.97 -13.23
N LEU A 39 -0.58 -12.10 -12.54
CA LEU A 39 -1.29 -12.15 -11.26
C LEU A 39 -0.49 -11.50 -10.11
N SER A 40 0.78 -11.14 -10.31
CA SER A 40 1.49 -10.23 -9.41
C SER A 40 0.94 -8.78 -9.47
N SER A 41 0.23 -8.41 -10.55
CA SER A 41 -0.62 -7.20 -10.54
C SER A 41 -1.89 -7.35 -9.70
N GLY A 42 -2.21 -8.56 -9.21
CA GLY A 42 -3.14 -8.72 -8.09
C GLY A 42 -2.57 -8.13 -6.79
N GLY A 43 -1.25 -8.11 -6.66
CA GLY A 43 -0.54 -7.45 -5.56
C GLY A 43 -0.69 -5.93 -5.59
N THR A 44 -0.69 -5.27 -6.75
CA THR A 44 -0.92 -3.83 -6.86
C THR A 44 -2.37 -3.45 -6.56
N SER A 45 -3.37 -4.23 -6.99
CA SER A 45 -4.77 -3.99 -6.63
C SER A 45 -5.06 -4.21 -5.14
N GLN A 46 -4.47 -5.26 -4.54
CA GLN A 46 -4.59 -5.52 -3.10
C GLN A 46 -3.80 -4.49 -2.28
N THR A 47 -2.63 -4.05 -2.74
CA THR A 47 -1.84 -3.01 -2.08
C THR A 47 -2.52 -1.65 -2.15
N ALA A 48 -3.15 -1.31 -3.28
CA ALA A 48 -3.98 -0.12 -3.40
C ALA A 48 -5.19 -0.18 -2.47
N SER A 49 -5.91 -1.31 -2.45
CA SER A 49 -7.03 -1.50 -1.52
C SER A 49 -6.60 -1.44 -0.05
N ASN A 50 -5.42 -1.96 0.31
CA ASN A 50 -4.90 -1.87 1.66
C ASN A 50 -4.45 -0.45 2.00
N ALA A 51 -3.88 0.29 1.03
CA ALA A 51 -3.53 1.69 1.19
C ALA A 51 -4.78 2.54 1.45
N ASP A 52 -5.87 2.36 0.68
CA ASP A 52 -7.12 3.08 0.89
C ASP A 52 -7.72 2.84 2.30
N VAL A 53 -7.64 1.61 2.81
CA VAL A 53 -8.11 1.26 4.16
C VAL A 53 -7.24 1.90 5.24
N ILE A 54 -5.91 1.83 5.07
CA ILE A 54 -4.95 2.44 5.99
C ILE A 54 -5.13 3.98 5.99
N GLU A 55 -5.32 4.57 4.81
CA GLU A 55 -5.59 6.01 4.66
C GLU A 55 -6.84 6.41 5.44
N LEU A 56 -7.94 5.66 5.30
CA LEU A 56 -9.17 5.92 6.04
C LEU A 56 -8.99 5.78 7.56
N GLU A 57 -8.26 4.75 8.00
CA GLU A 57 -7.98 4.52 9.42
C GLU A 57 -7.13 5.66 10.01
N ILE A 58 -6.13 6.13 9.28
CA ILE A 58 -5.30 7.28 9.68
C ILE A 58 -6.14 8.56 9.68
N GLU A 59 -6.99 8.77 8.68
CA GLU A 59 -7.86 9.95 8.58
C GLU A 59 -8.77 10.05 9.80
N GLN A 60 -9.45 8.96 10.14
CA GLN A 60 -10.34 8.89 11.30
C GLN A 60 -9.56 8.97 12.62
N GLY A 61 -8.46 8.22 12.75
CA GLY A 61 -7.65 8.18 13.96
C GLY A 61 -7.01 9.52 14.28
N VAL A 62 -6.46 10.20 13.26
CA VAL A 62 -5.87 11.53 13.42
C VAL A 62 -6.95 12.60 13.59
N GLY A 63 -8.05 12.55 12.84
CA GLY A 63 -9.19 13.48 13.01
C GLY A 63 -9.71 13.49 14.46
N CYS A 64 -9.88 12.32 15.05
CA CYS A 64 -10.24 12.14 16.46
C CYS A 64 -9.16 12.63 17.44
N LEU A 65 -7.89 12.39 17.11
CA LEU A 65 -6.77 12.83 17.93
C LEU A 65 -6.67 14.36 17.96
N LEU A 66 -6.88 15.04 16.83
CA LEU A 66 -6.90 16.49 16.75
C LEU A 66 -8.00 17.09 17.63
N GLU A 67 -9.21 16.52 17.59
CA GLU A 67 -10.33 16.94 18.44
C GLU A 67 -10.05 16.75 19.94
N ARG A 68 -9.41 15.63 20.31
CA ARG A 68 -8.98 15.41 21.70
C ARG A 68 -7.94 16.44 22.15
N VAL A 69 -6.90 16.65 21.33
CA VAL A 69 -5.80 17.58 21.65
C VAL A 69 -6.32 19.01 21.77
N GLU A 70 -7.28 19.40 20.94
CA GLU A 70 -7.96 20.68 21.04
C GLU A 70 -8.68 20.86 22.38
N ASN A 71 -9.50 19.89 22.78
CA ASN A 71 -10.23 19.91 24.04
C ASN A 71 -9.28 19.95 25.27
N GLU A 72 -8.17 19.22 25.22
CA GLU A 72 -7.16 19.20 26.29
C GLU A 72 -6.35 20.50 26.35
N SER A 73 -6.02 21.08 25.20
CA SER A 73 -5.30 22.35 25.09
C SER A 73 -6.13 23.53 25.57
N ALA A 74 -7.43 23.53 25.27
CA ALA A 74 -8.37 24.56 25.73
C ALA A 74 -8.44 24.66 27.26
N GLN A 75 -8.20 23.55 27.97
CA GLN A 75 -8.20 23.53 29.44
C GLN A 75 -6.86 23.94 30.05
N ASN A 76 -5.74 23.65 29.38
CA ASN A 76 -4.39 23.82 29.93
C ASN A 76 -3.66 25.08 29.43
N GLY A 77 -4.17 25.78 28.41
CA GLY A 77 -3.58 27.02 27.89
C GLY A 77 -2.20 26.85 27.25
N THR A 78 -1.86 25.62 26.85
CA THR A 78 -0.59 25.23 26.24
C THR A 78 -0.57 25.46 24.73
N ASP A 79 0.62 25.45 24.13
CA ASP A 79 0.77 25.62 22.68
C ASP A 79 0.20 24.42 21.90
N LEU A 80 -1.01 24.62 21.36
CA LEU A 80 -1.81 23.62 20.63
C LEU A 80 -1.03 22.95 19.50
N GLN A 81 -0.17 23.69 18.80
CA GLN A 81 0.61 23.16 17.68
C GLN A 81 1.66 22.14 18.14
N ASN A 82 2.39 22.45 19.21
CA ASN A 82 3.40 21.54 19.75
C ASN A 82 2.75 20.28 20.30
N GLN A 83 1.65 20.40 21.05
CA GLN A 83 0.90 19.24 21.55
C GLN A 83 0.36 18.37 20.42
N THR A 84 -0.14 18.99 19.35
CA THR A 84 -0.60 18.26 18.16
C THR A 84 0.54 17.48 17.52
N ARG A 85 1.71 18.10 17.33
CA ARG A 85 2.88 17.42 16.75
C ARG A 85 3.37 16.26 17.62
N GLU A 86 3.45 16.45 18.93
CA GLU A 86 3.85 15.43 19.89
C GLU A 86 2.86 14.24 19.86
N ASN A 87 1.55 14.52 19.95
CA ASN A 87 0.53 13.47 19.93
C ASN A 87 0.48 12.72 18.58
N ILE A 88 0.65 13.40 17.45
CA ILE A 88 0.75 12.75 16.14
C ILE A 88 1.99 11.86 16.07
N SER A 89 3.14 12.29 16.59
CA SER A 89 4.36 11.47 16.60
C SER A 89 4.22 10.24 17.51
N ALA A 90 3.53 10.36 18.64
CA ALA A 90 3.21 9.26 19.54
C ALA A 90 2.24 8.27 18.87
N PHE A 91 1.20 8.79 18.20
CA PHE A 91 0.27 8.00 17.41
C PHE A 91 0.99 7.26 16.27
N SER A 92 1.83 7.95 15.50
CA SER A 92 2.67 7.37 14.44
C SER A 92 3.49 6.19 14.95
N SER A 93 4.16 6.35 16.09
CA SER A 93 4.97 5.30 16.70
C SER A 93 4.14 4.09 17.15
N SER A 94 2.96 4.33 17.74
CA SER A 94 2.05 3.27 18.18
C SER A 94 1.41 2.53 16.99
N TYR A 95 0.99 3.29 15.97
CA TYR A 95 0.43 2.76 14.74
C TYR A 95 1.47 1.90 14.03
N GLN A 96 2.68 2.43 13.79
CA GLN A 96 3.77 1.70 13.16
C GLN A 96 4.08 0.38 13.87
N ASN A 97 4.14 0.36 15.21
CA ASN A 97 4.37 -0.86 15.98
C ASN A 97 3.24 -1.89 15.78
N THR A 98 2.01 -1.43 15.57
CA THR A 98 0.86 -2.28 15.29
C THR A 98 0.88 -2.79 13.84
N THR A 99 1.15 -1.92 12.86
CA THR A 99 1.18 -2.28 11.43
C THR A 99 2.33 -3.23 11.11
N VAL A 100 3.51 -3.07 11.72
CA VAL A 100 4.67 -3.98 11.54
C VAL A 100 4.42 -5.37 12.10
N ARG A 101 3.55 -5.52 13.13
CA ARG A 101 3.19 -6.83 13.69
C ARG A 101 2.08 -7.52 12.89
N SER A 102 1.21 -6.75 12.24
CA SER A 102 0.03 -7.27 11.55
C SER A 102 0.18 -7.37 10.03
N THR A 103 1.08 -6.60 9.43
CA THR A 103 1.27 -6.50 7.98
C THR A 103 2.75 -6.39 7.62
N THR A 104 3.10 -6.65 6.37
CA THR A 104 4.47 -6.48 5.84
C THR A 104 4.81 -5.04 5.44
N THR A 105 3.94 -4.08 5.79
CA THR A 105 4.07 -2.67 5.46
C THR A 105 4.20 -1.84 6.74
N SER A 106 5.28 -1.06 6.84
CA SER A 106 5.47 -0.08 7.90
C SER A 106 4.94 1.26 7.43
N VAL A 107 4.14 1.92 8.27
CA VAL A 107 3.60 3.24 8.00
C VAL A 107 4.23 4.25 8.96
N ASN A 108 4.69 5.37 8.44
CA ASN A 108 5.22 6.47 9.22
C ASN A 108 4.44 7.75 8.89
N LEU A 109 3.94 8.41 9.93
CA LEU A 109 3.18 9.65 9.84
C LEU A 109 4.04 10.80 10.38
N THR A 110 4.12 11.87 9.60
CA THR A 110 4.80 13.11 10.01
C THR A 110 3.89 14.31 9.81
N ALA A 111 3.63 15.04 10.89
CA ALA A 111 2.89 16.31 10.82
C ALA A 111 3.79 17.39 10.22
N ILE A 112 3.33 18.02 9.14
CA ILE A 112 4.05 19.10 8.46
C ILE A 112 3.55 20.44 9.00
N GLU A 113 2.24 20.68 8.88
CA GLU A 113 1.60 21.95 9.20
C GLU A 113 0.26 21.70 9.87
N VAL A 114 -0.04 22.50 10.90
CA VAL A 114 -1.32 22.49 11.63
C VAL A 114 -1.93 23.86 11.43
N HIS A 115 -3.09 23.91 10.78
CA HIS A 115 -3.85 25.14 10.57
C HIS A 115 -4.90 25.28 11.67
N THR A 116 -4.93 26.47 12.26
CA THR A 116 -5.85 26.83 13.35
C THR A 116 -6.74 27.97 12.90
N SER A 117 -8.05 27.88 13.17
CA SER A 117 -9.07 28.83 12.67
C SER A 117 -8.93 30.23 13.27
N ASP A 118 -8.44 30.32 14.51
CA ASP A 118 -8.56 31.55 15.31
C ASP A 118 -7.25 32.27 15.57
N THR A 119 -7.34 33.60 15.74
CA THR A 119 -6.24 34.46 16.22
C THR A 119 -5.71 34.06 17.60
N ASN A 120 -6.52 33.32 18.37
CA ASN A 120 -6.15 32.75 19.67
C ASN A 120 -5.63 31.31 19.59
N LYS A 121 -5.52 30.71 18.39
CA LYS A 121 -5.06 29.32 18.19
C LYS A 121 -5.83 28.30 19.04
N SER A 122 -7.14 28.49 19.21
CA SER A 122 -7.97 27.66 20.10
C SER A 122 -8.66 26.49 19.38
N HIS A 123 -8.73 26.50 18.05
CA HIS A 123 -9.43 25.50 17.24
C HIS A 123 -8.52 25.04 16.11
N ILE A 124 -8.41 23.73 15.89
CA ILE A 124 -7.70 23.16 14.75
C ILE A 124 -8.71 22.96 13.62
N GLU A 125 -8.48 23.52 12.44
CA GLU A 125 -9.33 23.26 11.27
C GLU A 125 -8.86 22.01 10.53
N ASN A 126 -7.56 21.95 10.29
CA ASN A 126 -6.95 20.90 9.50
C ASN A 126 -5.46 20.74 9.80
N ALA A 127 -4.97 19.52 9.62
CA ALA A 127 -3.57 19.17 9.73
C ALA A 127 -3.08 18.55 8.41
N SER A 128 -2.00 19.11 7.86
CA SER A 128 -1.30 18.53 6.73
C SER A 128 -0.23 17.56 7.21
N LEU A 129 -0.35 16.31 6.81
CA LEU A 129 0.54 15.21 7.17
C LEU A 129 1.18 14.59 5.93
N THR A 130 2.42 14.17 6.04
CA THR A 130 3.04 13.24 5.11
C THR A 130 2.91 11.83 5.66
N ILE A 131 2.28 10.97 4.88
CA ILE A 131 2.18 9.53 5.12
C ILE A 131 3.23 8.85 4.25
N GLU A 132 4.14 8.13 4.91
CA GLU A 132 5.18 7.37 4.25
C GLU A 132 4.95 5.87 4.47
N TYR A 133 4.79 5.15 3.37
CA TYR A 133 4.65 3.71 3.35
C TYR A 133 5.97 3.08 2.99
N TYR A 134 6.41 2.12 3.81
CA TYR A 134 7.61 1.33 3.60
C TYR A 134 7.23 -0.15 3.51
N SER A 135 7.43 -0.76 2.35
CA SER A 135 7.37 -2.21 2.17
C SER A 135 8.76 -2.77 1.90
N ASN A 136 8.86 -4.09 1.76
CA ASN A 136 10.13 -4.76 1.45
C ASN A 136 10.72 -4.39 0.07
N SER A 137 9.92 -3.82 -0.85
CA SER A 137 10.36 -3.53 -2.22
C SER A 137 10.03 -2.11 -2.71
N LEU A 138 9.16 -1.38 -2.01
CA LEU A 138 8.64 -0.09 -2.44
C LEU A 138 8.54 0.89 -1.27
N SER A 139 8.87 2.15 -1.51
CA SER A 139 8.52 3.26 -0.63
C SER A 139 7.62 4.23 -1.38
N TYR A 140 6.54 4.66 -0.73
CA TYR A 140 5.58 5.60 -1.29
C TYR A 140 5.32 6.71 -0.28
N LYS A 141 5.30 7.96 -0.73
CA LYS A 141 5.06 9.14 0.11
C LYS A 141 3.88 9.91 -0.44
N GLN A 142 2.99 10.34 0.45
CA GLN A 142 1.82 11.11 0.08
C GLN A 142 1.56 12.20 1.11
N ASN A 143 1.18 13.38 0.63
CA ASN A 143 0.75 14.48 1.49
C ASN A 143 -0.77 14.51 1.52
N ARG A 144 -1.34 14.58 2.72
CA ARG A 144 -2.78 14.62 2.97
C ARG A 144 -3.11 15.70 3.98
N THR A 145 -4.25 16.33 3.78
CA THR A 145 -4.80 17.31 4.71
C THR A 145 -6.01 16.67 5.37
N ILE A 146 -5.91 16.44 6.68
CA ILE A 146 -6.96 15.82 7.49
C ILE A 146 -7.71 16.95 8.18
N VAL A 147 -9.03 16.95 8.02
CA VAL A 147 -9.92 17.88 8.72
C VAL A 147 -10.17 17.36 10.14
N THR A 148 -10.37 18.26 11.09
CA THR A 148 -10.71 17.87 12.45
C THR A 148 -12.11 17.27 12.55
N GLY A 149 -12.23 16.24 13.38
CA GLY A 149 -13.49 15.59 13.71
C GLY A 149 -13.40 14.07 13.78
N CYS A 150 -14.06 13.49 14.79
CA CYS A 150 -14.45 12.09 14.78
C CYS A 150 -15.75 11.88 13.98
N PRO A 151 -15.87 10.80 13.17
CA PRO A 151 -17.17 10.34 12.69
C PRO A 151 -18.08 9.79 13.81
#